data_AF-A0A344LPZ9-F1
#
_entry.id   AF-A0A344LPZ9-F1
#
_cell.length_a   1.000
_cell.length_b   1.000
_cell.length_c   1.000
_cell.angle_alpha   90.00
_cell.angle_beta   90.00
_cell.angle_gamma   90.00
#
_symmetry.space_group_name_H-M   'P 1'
#
loop_
_entity.id
_entity.type
_entity.pdbx_description
1 polymer ?
#
loop_
_entity_poly.entity_id
_entity_poly.type
_entity_poly.pdbx_seq_one_letter_code
_entity_poly.pdbx_strand_id
1 'polypeptide(L)'
;MNNSKKIILHIVTRIGILILLLGLVFLFWHFTYDPHKFCDENGHKHVDGGLGFFIILFLITQMFYLGLLIEMIYLFVKKQRILAFANLGFLIISLCIVSICMFLIN
;
A
#
# COMPACT_ATOMS: atom_id res chain seq x y z
N MET A 1 -9.40 -18.95 20.19
CA MET A 1 -9.26 -19.09 18.71
C MET A 1 -7.97 -19.86 18.43
N ASN A 2 -7.98 -20.86 17.56
CA ASN A 2 -6.77 -21.62 17.19
C ASN A 2 -5.69 -20.66 16.65
N ASN A 3 -4.41 -20.93 16.92
CA ASN A 3 -3.28 -20.05 16.54
C ASN A 3 -3.28 -19.74 15.04
N SER A 4 -3.58 -20.73 14.19
CA SER A 4 -3.68 -20.54 12.74
C SER A 4 -4.79 -19.57 12.34
N LYS A 5 -5.98 -19.67 12.94
CA LYS A 5 -7.09 -18.74 12.68
C LYS A 5 -6.72 -17.31 13.08
N LYS A 6 -5.97 -17.15 14.17
CA LYS A 6 -5.49 -15.85 14.63
C LYS A 6 -4.50 -15.22 13.64
N ILE A 7 -3.57 -16.01 13.10
CA ILE A 7 -2.62 -15.55 12.08
C ILE A 7 -3.32 -15.18 10.78
N ILE A 8 -4.25 -16.02 10.31
CA ILE A 8 -5.01 -15.77 9.07
C ILE A 8 -5.79 -14.47 9.20
N LEU A 9 -6.57 -14.30 10.27
CA LEU A 9 -7.31 -13.07 10.50
C LEU A 9 -6.36 -11.87 10.56
N HIS A 10 -5.23 -12.01 11.24
CA HIS A 10 -4.22 -10.95 11.35
C HIS A 10 -3.73 -10.50 9.97
N ILE A 11 -3.35 -11.42 9.09
CA ILE A 11 -2.88 -11.10 7.73
C ILE A 11 -4.00 -10.51 6.87
N VAL A 12 -5.20 -11.11 6.89
CA VAL A 12 -6.36 -10.64 6.12
C VAL A 12 -6.72 -9.21 6.49
N THR A 13 -6.67 -8.85 7.78
CA THR A 13 -6.91 -7.46 8.22
C THR A 13 -5.91 -6.48 7.60
N ARG A 14 -4.62 -6.84 7.50
CA ARG A 14 -3.59 -5.94 6.91
C ARG A 14 -3.77 -5.80 5.41
N ILE A 15 -4.09 -6.89 4.72
CA ILE A 15 -4.45 -6.86 3.30
C ILE A 15 -5.68 -5.97 3.09
N GLY A 16 -6.72 -6.13 3.90
CA GLY A 16 -7.93 -5.32 3.83
C GLY A 16 -7.67 -3.83 4.05
N ILE A 17 -6.86 -3.47 5.04
CA ILE A 17 -6.46 -2.08 5.29
C ILE A 17 -5.69 -1.51 4.09
N LEU A 18 -4.73 -2.25 3.55
CA LEU A 18 -3.95 -1.79 2.40
C LEU A 18 -4.84 -1.58 1.17
N ILE A 19 -5.69 -2.56 0.84
CA ILE A 19 -6.64 -2.45 -0.29
C ILE A 19 -7.58 -1.27 -0.09
N LEU A 20 -8.11 -1.08 1.12
CA LEU A 20 -9.00 0.04 1.43
C LEU A 20 -8.29 1.38 1.22
N LEU A 21 -7.04 1.53 1.72
CA LEU A 21 -6.26 2.75 1.53
C LEU A 21 -6.02 3.06 0.05
N LEU A 22 -5.57 2.06 -0.72
CA LEU A 22 -5.33 2.23 -2.15
C LEU A 22 -6.64 2.52 -2.92
N GLY A 23 -7.72 1.84 -2.56
CA GLY A 23 -9.05 2.06 -3.14
C GLY A 23 -9.59 3.46 -2.89
N LEU A 24 -9.39 4.02 -1.68
CA LEU A 24 -9.79 5.40 -1.38
C LEU A 24 -9.01 6.42 -2.22
N VAL A 25 -7.70 6.22 -2.37
CA VAL A 25 -6.86 7.08 -3.21
C VAL A 25 -7.28 7.00 -4.67
N PHE A 26 -7.54 5.79 -5.16
CA PHE A 26 -8.04 5.56 -6.51
C PHE A 26 -9.40 6.24 -6.73
N LEU A 27 -10.36 6.06 -5.83
CA LEU A 27 -11.68 6.69 -5.94
C LEU A 27 -11.57 8.21 -5.89
N PHE A 28 -10.81 8.75 -4.94
CA PHE A 28 -10.55 10.18 -4.86
C PHE A 28 -9.97 10.71 -6.17
N TRP A 29 -8.93 10.05 -6.71
CA TRP A 29 -8.33 10.44 -7.97
C TRP A 29 -9.32 10.35 -9.14
N HIS A 30 -10.05 9.24 -9.26
CA HIS A 30 -11.01 9.00 -10.33
C HIS A 30 -12.11 10.07 -10.39
N PHE A 31 -12.58 10.56 -9.25
CA PHE A 31 -13.63 11.58 -9.20
C PHE A 31 -13.13 13.03 -9.23
N THR A 32 -11.84 13.29 -8.97
CA THR A 32 -11.31 14.66 -8.85
C THR A 32 -10.28 15.04 -9.92
N TYR A 33 -9.70 14.06 -10.60
CA TYR A 33 -8.73 14.30 -11.64
C TYR A 33 -9.42 14.72 -12.95
N ASP A 34 -9.08 15.92 -13.41
CA ASP A 34 -9.49 16.44 -14.71
C ASP A 34 -8.23 16.80 -15.51
N PRO A 35 -7.92 16.06 -16.60
CA PRO A 35 -6.75 16.31 -17.43
C PRO A 35 -6.82 17.64 -18.18
N HIS A 36 -8.01 18.23 -18.33
CA HIS A 36 -8.23 19.48 -19.07
C HIS A 36 -8.40 20.70 -18.17
N LYS A 37 -8.31 20.52 -16.85
CA LYS A 37 -8.50 21.60 -15.86
C LYS A 37 -7.65 22.84 -16.10
N PHE A 38 -6.48 22.67 -16.72
CA PHE A 38 -5.52 23.74 -17.00
C PHE A 38 -5.34 24.04 -18.49
N CYS A 39 -6.17 23.44 -19.36
CA CYS A 39 -6.22 23.82 -20.77
C CYS A 39 -6.87 25.20 -20.90
N ASP A 40 -6.24 26.09 -21.67
CA ASP A 40 -6.85 27.34 -22.13
C ASP A 40 -7.26 27.18 -23.61
N GLU A 41 -8.06 28.12 -24.14
CA GLU A 41 -8.66 28.05 -25.49
C GLU A 41 -7.63 27.82 -26.62
N ASN A 42 -6.35 28.12 -26.38
CA ASN A 42 -5.28 28.05 -27.38
C ASN A 42 -4.12 27.09 -27.02
N GLY A 43 -4.18 26.40 -25.87
CA GLY A 43 -3.05 25.66 -25.33
C GLY A 43 -3.42 24.38 -24.58
N HIS A 44 -2.89 23.25 -25.06
CA HIS A 44 -2.89 22.00 -24.31
C HIS A 44 -1.71 21.98 -23.33
N LYS A 45 -1.96 22.23 -22.05
CA LYS A 45 -0.98 21.98 -20.99
C LYS A 45 -1.05 20.53 -20.57
N HIS A 46 0.00 19.78 -20.86
CA HIS A 46 0.15 18.41 -20.35
C HIS A 46 0.59 18.47 -18.89
N VAL A 47 -0.28 18.05 -17.97
CA VAL A 47 0.10 17.73 -16.59
C VAL A 47 0.23 16.22 -16.51
N ASP A 48 1.36 15.72 -16.02
CA ASP A 48 1.57 14.28 -15.85
C ASP A 48 0.82 13.77 -14.61
N GLY A 49 -0.50 13.66 -14.75
CA GLY A 49 -1.36 13.09 -13.72
C GLY A 49 -1.04 11.63 -13.43
N GLY A 50 -0.52 10.89 -14.40
CA GLY A 50 -0.10 9.50 -14.20
C GLY A 50 1.04 9.41 -13.18
N LEU A 51 2.09 10.22 -13.36
CA LEU A 51 3.20 10.30 -12.42
C LEU A 51 2.74 10.80 -11.04
N GLY A 52 1.88 11.81 -10.99
CA GLY A 52 1.30 12.32 -9.74
C GLY A 52 0.55 11.25 -8.96
N PHE A 53 -0.32 10.48 -9.64
CA PHE A 53 -1.06 9.37 -9.04
C PHE A 53 -0.12 8.28 -8.52
N PHE A 54 0.89 7.91 -9.31
CA PHE A 54 1.89 6.93 -8.92
C PHE A 54 2.65 7.35 -7.65
N ILE A 55 3.10 8.60 -7.57
CA ILE A 55 3.82 9.13 -6.39
C ILE A 55 2.94 9.04 -5.13
N ILE A 56 1.66 9.41 -5.22
CA ILE A 56 0.75 9.36 -4.07
C ILE A 56 0.53 7.91 -3.62
N LEU A 57 0.27 6.99 -4.55
CA LEU A 57 0.12 5.57 -4.23
C LEU A 57 1.40 5.00 -3.59
N PHE A 58 2.57 5.35 -4.13
CA PHE A 58 3.86 4.95 -3.60
C PHE A 58 4.02 5.43 -2.16
N LEU A 59 3.82 6.72 -1.88
CA LEU A 59 3.95 7.29 -0.54
C LEU A 59 3.02 6.64 0.47
N ILE A 60 1.74 6.43 0.11
CA ILE A 60 0.76 5.79 1.00
C ILE A 60 1.13 4.34 1.29
N THR A 61 1.64 3.62 0.28
CA THR A 61 2.16 2.26 0.45
C THR A 61 3.36 2.24 1.40
N GLN A 62 4.31 3.18 1.27
CA GLN A 62 5.44 3.28 2.19
C GLN A 62 4.99 3.59 3.63
N MET A 63 4.03 4.50 3.82
CA MET A 63 3.48 4.82 5.13
C MET A 63 2.77 3.63 5.78
N PHE A 64 2.05 2.83 5.00
CA PHE A 64 1.46 1.58 5.49
C PHE A 64 2.52 0.60 6.00
N TYR A 65 3.60 0.37 5.23
CA TYR A 65 4.69 -0.51 5.67
C TYR A 65 5.46 0.03 6.87
N LEU A 66 5.63 1.35 6.97
CA LEU A 66 6.19 1.97 8.18
C LEU A 66 5.30 1.70 9.41
N GLY A 67 3.98 1.84 9.26
CA GLY A 67 3.02 1.47 10.30
C GLY A 67 3.10 -0.01 10.69
N LEU A 68 3.27 -0.91 9.71
CA LEU A 68 3.47 -2.34 9.93
C LEU A 68 4.74 -2.63 10.75
N LEU A 69 5.84 -1.91 10.49
CA LEU A 69 7.09 -2.02 11.25
C LEU A 69 6.90 -1.56 12.70
N ILE A 70 6.23 -0.43 12.92
CA ILE A 70 5.89 0.08 14.26
C ILE A 70 5.04 -0.95 15.02
N GLU A 71 4.01 -1.50 14.36
CA GLU A 71 3.17 -2.55 14.94
C GLU A 71 3.98 -3.80 15.30
N MET A 72 4.91 -4.20 14.43
CA MET A 72 5.77 -5.36 14.69
C MET A 72 6.63 -5.16 15.95
N ILE A 73 7.25 -3.98 16.11
CA ILE A 73 8.00 -3.61 17.32
C ILE A 73 7.08 -3.67 18.55
N TYR A 74 5.88 -3.09 18.45
CA TYR A 74 4.88 -3.13 19.51
C TYR A 74 4.51 -4.57 19.92
N LEU A 75 4.29 -5.47 18.96
CA LEU A 75 3.96 -6.87 19.20
C LEU A 75 5.13 -7.63 19.85
N PHE A 76 6.38 -7.32 19.49
CA PHE A 76 7.55 -7.85 20.16
C PHE A 76 7.62 -7.42 21.63
N VAL A 77 7.39 -6.13 21.91
CA VAL A 77 7.33 -5.61 23.29
C VAL A 77 6.23 -6.30 24.10
N LYS A 78 5.08 -6.57 23.48
CA LYS A 78 3.97 -7.31 24.10
C LYS A 78 4.17 -8.83 24.16
N LYS A 79 5.34 -9.34 23.79
CA LYS A 79 5.68 -10.78 23.74
C LYS A 79 4.75 -11.60 22.82
N GLN A 80 4.07 -10.96 21.87
CA GLN A 80 3.18 -11.60 20.89
C GLN A 80 3.96 -12.01 19.63
N ARG A 81 5.03 -12.80 19.83
CA ARG A 81 6.03 -13.12 18.79
C ARG A 81 5.42 -13.72 17.53
N ILE A 82 4.43 -14.60 17.66
CA ILE A 82 3.77 -15.24 16.50
C ILE A 82 3.15 -14.21 15.55
N LEU A 83 2.52 -13.15 16.09
CA LEU A 83 1.93 -12.09 15.26
C LEU A 83 2.99 -11.15 14.69
N ALA A 84 4.04 -10.87 15.45
CA ALA A 84 5.17 -10.08 14.95
C ALA A 84 5.86 -10.78 13.77
N PHE A 85 6.06 -12.11 13.86
CA PHE A 85 6.58 -12.91 12.74
C PHE A 85 5.60 -13.00 11.58
N ALA A 86 4.29 -12.98 11.82
CA ALA A 86 3.31 -12.88 10.74
C ALA A 86 3.45 -11.55 9.97
N ASN A 87 3.69 -10.42 10.66
CA ASN A 87 3.99 -9.14 10.01
C ASN A 87 5.29 -9.18 9.20
N LEU A 88 6.34 -9.80 9.75
CA LEU A 88 7.61 -9.98 9.03
C LEU A 88 7.42 -10.84 7.77
N GLY A 89 6.71 -11.96 7.88
CA GLY A 89 6.41 -12.84 6.76
C GLY A 89 5.61 -12.11 5.67
N PHE A 90 4.61 -11.33 6.07
CA PHE A 90 3.86 -10.48 5.15
C PHE A 90 4.77 -9.49 4.41
N LEU A 91 5.66 -8.78 5.14
CA LEU A 91 6.61 -7.83 4.55
C LEU A 91 7.55 -8.50 3.53
N ILE A 92 8.11 -9.67 3.87
CA ILE A 92 9.02 -10.40 2.99
C ILE A 92 8.29 -10.85 1.71
N ILE A 93 7.09 -11.41 1.84
CA ILE A 93 6.29 -11.84 0.68
C ILE A 93 6.02 -10.64 -0.24
N SER A 94 5.61 -9.50 0.32
CA SER A 94 5.39 -8.28 -0.46
C SER A 94 6.64 -7.82 -1.22
N LEU A 95 7.81 -7.82 -0.56
CA LEU A 95 9.06 -7.46 -1.21
C LEU A 95 9.44 -8.44 -2.32
N CYS A 96 9.23 -9.74 -2.11
CA CYS A 96 9.45 -10.74 -3.15
C CYS A 96 8.55 -10.52 -4.37
N ILE A 97 7.26 -10.22 -4.15
CA ILE A 97 6.32 -9.90 -5.24
C ILE A 97 6.81 -8.68 -6.03
N VAL A 98 7.16 -7.59 -5.34
CA VAL A 98 7.67 -6.36 -6.00
C VAL A 98 8.93 -6.66 -6.79
N SER A 99 9.90 -7.37 -6.22
CA SER A 99 11.14 -7.75 -6.91
C SER A 99 10.88 -8.60 -8.15
N ILE A 100 9.95 -9.56 -8.08
CA ILE A 100 9.56 -10.39 -9.24
C ILE A 100 8.88 -9.51 -10.31
N CYS A 101 7.96 -8.63 -9.92
CA CYS A 101 7.31 -7.72 -10.86
C CYS A 101 8.34 -6.82 -11.57
N MET A 102 9.30 -6.27 -10.83
CA MET A 102 10.38 -5.46 -11.41
C MET A 102 11.26 -6.26 -12.36
N PHE A 103 11.59 -7.51 -12.02
CA PHE A 103 12.35 -8.41 -12.88
C PHE A 103 11.61 -8.77 -14.17
N LEU A 104 10.27 -8.93 -14.13
CA LEU A 104 9.46 -9.28 -15.29
C LEU A 104 9.18 -8.10 -16.24
N ILE A 105 9.28 -6.87 -15.74
CA ILE A 105 9.05 -5.64 -16.54
C ILE A 105 10.34 -5.21 -17.28
N ASN A 106 11.51 -5.66 -16.79
CA ASN A 106 12.83 -5.29 -17.29
C ASN A 106 13.35 -6.28 -18.33
#